data_AF-A0A1Y4K319-F1
#
_entry.id   AF-A0A1Y4K319-F1
#
_cell.length_a   1.000
_cell.length_b   1.000
_cell.length_c   1.000
_cell.angle_alpha   90.00
_cell.angle_beta   90.00
_cell.angle_gamma   90.00
#
_symmetry.space_group_name_H-M   'P 1'
#
loop_
_entity.id
_entity.type
_entity.pdbx_description
1 polymer ?
#
loop_
_entity_poly.entity_id
_entity_poly.type
_entity_poly.pdbx_seq_one_letter_code
_entity_poly.pdbx_strand_id
1 'polypeptide(L)'
;MWELEQIGIRISCDGEIEASDSSRPSQPQQLGLERVEQVRTRVNQDYFRSVLLANYGSACCLTGIDIPALLTASHIKPWAAATPSERLMSSNGLLLNALHDRAFDRGLITLDDRYRVVVSSHVSHTPTSDQWLYPFDGRKIALPGSDESTWPSLDFIHYYNDCVFERCA
;
A
#
# COMPACT_ATOMS: atom_id res chain seq x y z
N MET A 1 -42.28 -22.78 17.48
CA MET A 1 -42.52 -21.41 17.99
C MET A 1 -41.29 -20.58 17.70
N TRP A 2 -41.34 -19.84 16.60
CA TRP A 2 -40.63 -18.58 16.38
C TRP A 2 -41.71 -17.66 15.84
N GLU A 3 -42.02 -16.65 16.63
CA GLU A 3 -43.19 -15.78 16.54
C GLU A 3 -42.88 -14.68 15.53
N LEU A 4 -43.55 -14.70 14.37
CA LEU A 4 -43.54 -13.59 13.42
C LEU A 4 -44.65 -12.61 13.83
N GLU A 5 -44.28 -11.67 14.68
CA GLU A 5 -45.04 -10.51 15.12
C GLU A 5 -44.23 -9.26 14.73
N GLN A 6 -44.71 -8.17 14.14
CA GLN A 6 -46.01 -7.74 13.64
C GLN A 6 -45.73 -6.69 12.54
N ILE A 7 -46.19 -6.91 11.31
CA ILE A 7 -46.44 -5.80 10.38
C ILE A 7 -47.87 -5.37 10.74
N GLY A 8 -47.99 -4.28 11.50
CA GLY A 8 -49.23 -3.80 12.12
C GLY A 8 -50.28 -3.32 11.11
N ILE A 9 -50.83 -4.24 10.32
CA ILE A 9 -51.90 -3.97 9.35
C ILE A 9 -53.22 -4.42 9.99
N ARG A 10 -54.09 -3.45 10.33
CA ARG A 10 -55.49 -3.72 10.69
C ARG A 10 -56.34 -3.54 9.44
N ILE A 11 -56.96 -4.61 8.97
CA ILE A 11 -57.90 -4.57 7.84
C ILE A 11 -59.31 -4.36 8.42
N SER A 12 -59.90 -3.19 8.17
CA SER A 12 -61.32 -2.93 8.42
C SER A 12 -62.18 -3.53 7.29
N CYS A 13 -63.39 -3.99 7.63
CA CYS A 13 -64.35 -4.61 6.72
C CYS A 13 -64.89 -3.70 5.60
N ASP A 14 -64.49 -2.42 5.58
CA ASP A 14 -64.96 -1.43 4.60
C ASP A 14 -63.94 -1.13 3.49
N GLY A 15 -62.83 -1.87 3.43
CA GLY A 15 -61.95 -1.89 2.25
C GLY A 15 -61.15 -0.61 1.99
N GLU A 16 -61.00 0.27 2.97
CA GLU A 16 -60.11 1.44 2.87
C GLU A 16 -58.71 1.10 3.40
N ILE A 17 -57.70 1.26 2.53
CA ILE A 17 -56.28 1.10 2.86
C ILE A 17 -55.75 2.46 3.28
N GLU A 18 -55.64 2.72 4.59
CA GLU A 18 -54.86 3.86 5.07
C GLU A 18 -53.37 3.54 4.92
N ALA A 19 -52.70 4.25 4.00
CA ALA A 19 -51.26 4.17 3.83
C ALA A 19 -50.57 4.82 5.05
N SER A 20 -50.22 4.00 6.05
CA SER A 20 -49.41 4.44 7.18
C SER A 20 -47.94 4.51 6.78
N ASP A 21 -47.46 5.75 6.79
CA ASP A 21 -46.10 6.18 7.09
C ASP A 21 -45.02 6.00 6.00
N SER A 22 -44.66 7.16 5.44
CA SER A 22 -43.45 7.40 4.65
C SER A 22 -42.20 7.28 5.53
N SER A 23 -41.87 6.07 5.96
CA SER A 23 -40.58 5.82 6.61
C SER A 23 -39.50 5.71 5.54
N ARG A 24 -38.70 6.77 5.38
CA ARG A 24 -37.38 6.68 4.73
C ARG A 24 -36.65 5.48 5.33
N PRO A 25 -36.03 4.59 4.54
CA PRO A 25 -35.18 3.55 5.12
C PRO A 25 -34.13 4.25 5.98
N SER A 26 -34.15 3.92 7.27
CA SER A 26 -33.18 4.42 8.24
C SER A 26 -31.79 4.10 7.71
N GLN A 27 -30.94 5.13 7.63
CA GLN A 27 -29.53 4.91 7.29
C GLN A 27 -28.99 3.81 8.21
N PRO A 28 -28.21 2.84 7.68
CA PRO A 28 -27.63 1.79 8.51
C PRO A 28 -26.87 2.43 9.65
N GLN A 29 -27.13 2.00 10.89
CA GLN A 29 -26.43 2.52 12.06
C GLN A 29 -24.92 2.29 11.85
N GLN A 30 -24.15 3.38 11.83
CA GLN A 30 -22.69 3.35 11.72
C GLN A 30 -22.07 2.86 13.04
N LEU A 31 -22.27 1.58 13.36
CA LEU A 31 -21.69 0.93 14.52
C LEU A 31 -20.34 0.32 14.15
N GLY A 32 -19.36 0.43 15.06
CA GLY A 32 -18.04 -0.20 14.93
C GLY A 32 -18.11 -1.71 15.20
N LEU A 33 -18.78 -2.45 14.31
CA LEU A 33 -18.92 -3.90 14.42
C LEU A 33 -17.70 -4.62 13.82
N GLU A 34 -17.35 -5.76 14.39
CA GLU A 34 -16.25 -6.60 13.93
C GLU A 34 -16.78 -7.71 13.00
N ARG A 35 -15.99 -8.06 11.98
CA ARG A 35 -16.23 -9.21 11.09
C ARG A 35 -14.93 -10.00 10.96
N VAL A 36 -15.04 -11.33 11.01
CA VAL A 36 -13.94 -12.24 10.71
C VAL A 36 -13.88 -12.48 9.20
N GLU A 37 -12.70 -12.29 8.60
CA GLU A 37 -12.42 -12.51 7.18
C GLU A 37 -11.27 -13.51 7.03
N GLN A 38 -11.31 -14.37 6.00
CA GLN A 38 -10.20 -15.27 5.66
C GLN A 38 -9.25 -14.56 4.68
N VAL A 39 -8.01 -14.31 5.11
CA VAL A 39 -7.00 -13.61 4.30
C VAL A 39 -5.86 -14.53 3.90
N ARG A 40 -5.33 -14.34 2.68
CA ARG A 40 -4.11 -15.02 2.22
C ARG A 40 -2.89 -14.28 2.77
N THR A 41 -2.06 -14.97 3.53
CA THR A 41 -0.83 -14.41 4.09
C THR A 41 0.37 -14.68 3.17
N ARG A 42 1.31 -13.72 3.09
CA ARG A 42 2.57 -13.88 2.37
C ARG A 42 3.53 -14.73 3.20
N VAL A 43 3.82 -15.95 2.73
CA VAL A 43 4.80 -16.83 3.37
C VAL A 43 6.21 -16.29 3.13
N ASN A 44 7.09 -16.34 4.14
CA ASN A 44 8.48 -15.88 4.10
C ASN A 44 8.69 -14.37 3.95
N GLN A 45 7.68 -13.55 4.23
CA GLN A 45 7.84 -12.09 4.27
C GLN A 45 8.87 -11.64 5.34
N ASP A 46 8.90 -12.32 6.49
CA ASP A 46 9.88 -12.03 7.55
C ASP A 46 11.30 -12.35 7.14
N TYR A 47 11.49 -13.43 6.37
CA TYR A 47 12.79 -13.77 5.80
C TYR A 47 13.25 -12.69 4.82
N PHE A 48 12.39 -12.31 3.87
CA PHE A 48 12.68 -11.22 2.92
C PHE A 48 13.04 -9.92 3.63
N ARG A 49 12.26 -9.56 4.66
CA ARG A 49 12.55 -8.40 5.51
C ARG A 49 13.92 -8.50 6.18
N SER A 50 14.24 -9.65 6.75
CA SER A 50 15.51 -9.87 7.47
C SER A 50 16.71 -9.74 6.53
N VAL A 51 16.59 -10.25 5.30
CA VAL A 51 17.61 -10.08 4.25
C VAL A 51 17.80 -8.61 3.90
N LEU A 52 16.73 -7.84 3.69
CA LEU A 52 16.86 -6.41 3.39
C LEU A 52 17.44 -5.61 4.56
N LEU A 53 17.05 -5.92 5.81
CA LEU A 53 17.65 -5.30 6.99
C LEU A 53 19.16 -5.54 7.04
N ALA A 54 19.62 -6.75 6.75
CA ALA A 54 21.05 -7.05 6.68
C ALA A 54 21.74 -6.28 5.54
N ASN A 55 21.18 -6.31 4.33
CA ASN A 55 21.76 -5.72 3.14
C ASN A 55 21.91 -4.19 3.22
N TYR A 56 20.95 -3.52 3.85
CA TYR A 56 20.93 -2.06 3.98
C TYR A 56 21.48 -1.56 5.33
N GLY A 57 22.11 -2.42 6.14
CA GLY A 57 22.64 -2.03 7.44
C GLY A 57 21.57 -1.52 8.41
N SER A 58 20.35 -2.05 8.30
CA SER A 58 19.16 -1.65 9.06
C SER A 58 18.78 -0.18 8.94
N ALA A 59 19.12 0.48 7.82
CA ALA A 59 18.78 1.86 7.56
C ALA A 59 17.96 2.03 6.27
N CYS A 60 17.03 2.98 6.27
CA CYS A 60 16.28 3.35 5.09
C CYS A 60 17.24 3.82 3.98
N CYS A 61 17.14 3.22 2.79
CA CYS A 61 18.03 3.52 1.67
C CYS A 61 17.89 4.96 1.15
N LEU A 62 16.80 5.64 1.49
CA LEU A 62 16.51 7.00 1.05
C LEU A 62 16.85 8.06 2.11
N THR A 63 16.36 7.87 3.33
CA THR A 63 16.47 8.87 4.40
C THR A 63 17.60 8.59 5.39
N GLY A 64 18.08 7.34 5.48
CA GLY A 64 19.04 6.90 6.49
C GLY A 64 18.44 6.64 7.87
N ILE A 65 17.11 6.73 8.05
CA ILE A 65 16.46 6.34 9.31
C ILE A 65 16.81 4.89 9.66
N ASP A 66 17.31 4.65 10.86
CA ASP A 66 17.85 3.37 11.33
C ASP A 66 17.02 2.71 12.44
N ILE A 67 15.79 3.20 12.66
CA ILE A 67 14.85 2.68 13.64
C ILE A 67 14.03 1.55 12.99
N PRO A 68 14.29 0.24 13.27
CA PRO A 68 13.72 -0.85 12.49
C PRO A 68 12.19 -0.91 12.52
N ALA A 69 11.56 -0.43 13.59
CA ALA A 69 10.10 -0.35 13.72
C ALA A 69 9.44 0.60 12.71
N LEU A 70 10.21 1.55 12.15
CA LEU A 70 9.73 2.50 11.13
C LEU A 70 10.03 2.04 9.71
N LEU A 71 10.74 0.92 9.54
CA LEU A 71 11.20 0.43 8.24
C LEU A 71 10.24 -0.62 7.68
N THR A 72 10.06 -0.57 6.37
CA THR A 72 9.30 -1.52 5.56
C THR A 72 10.21 -2.13 4.49
N ALA A 73 10.09 -3.44 4.32
CA ALA A 73 10.68 -4.17 3.20
C ALA A 73 9.74 -4.06 2.00
N SER A 74 9.99 -3.07 1.15
CA SER A 74 9.16 -2.73 0.00
C SER A 74 9.56 -3.56 -1.22
N HIS A 75 8.58 -4.06 -1.97
CA HIS A 75 8.82 -4.76 -3.23
C HIS A 75 8.86 -3.77 -4.39
N ILE A 76 9.88 -3.86 -5.25
CA ILE A 76 9.96 -3.02 -6.46
C ILE A 76 8.92 -3.50 -7.47
N LYS A 77 9.06 -4.74 -7.97
CA LYS A 77 8.00 -5.42 -8.72
C LYS A 77 6.94 -5.93 -7.74
N PRO A 78 5.68 -5.46 -7.82
CA PRO A 78 4.65 -5.81 -6.84
C PRO A 78 4.46 -7.32 -6.68
N TRP A 79 4.21 -7.77 -5.45
CA TRP A 79 4.02 -9.19 -5.11
C TRP A 79 3.04 -9.93 -6.03
N ALA A 80 1.95 -9.26 -6.43
CA ALA A 80 0.92 -9.83 -7.30
C ALA A 80 1.44 -10.15 -8.71
N ALA A 81 2.41 -9.38 -9.22
CA ALA A 81 3.03 -9.57 -10.53
C ALA A 81 4.33 -10.39 -10.47
N ALA A 82 4.96 -10.48 -9.31
CA ALA A 82 6.19 -11.23 -9.10
C ALA A 82 5.95 -12.75 -9.07
N THR A 83 6.83 -13.51 -9.72
CA THR A 83 6.91 -14.97 -9.61
C THR A 83 7.32 -15.38 -8.19
N PRO A 84 7.09 -16.65 -7.78
CA PRO A 84 7.50 -17.13 -6.46
C PRO A 84 8.98 -16.87 -6.13
N SER A 85 9.88 -17.02 -7.10
CA SER A 85 11.31 -16.75 -6.92
C SER A 85 11.59 -15.26 -6.77
N GLU A 86 11.00 -14.41 -7.63
CA GLU A 86 11.16 -12.95 -7.58
C GLU A 86 10.69 -12.32 -6.27
N ARG A 87 9.71 -12.92 -5.59
CA ARG A 87 9.19 -12.44 -4.31
C ARG A 87 10.20 -12.49 -3.17
N LEU A 88 11.22 -13.35 -3.28
CA LEU A 88 12.25 -13.54 -2.26
C LEU A 88 13.63 -13.01 -2.70
N MET A 89 13.77 -12.54 -3.94
CA MET A 89 15.03 -11.93 -4.40
C MET A 89 15.22 -10.57 -3.74
N SER A 90 16.35 -10.37 -3.08
CA SER A 90 16.72 -9.10 -2.45
C SER A 90 16.82 -7.95 -3.46
N SER A 91 17.23 -8.24 -4.70
CA SER A 91 17.26 -7.28 -5.80
C SER A 91 15.88 -6.78 -6.22
N ASN A 92 14.79 -7.42 -5.78
CA ASN A 92 13.41 -6.95 -5.91
C ASN A 92 12.93 -6.16 -4.68
N GLY A 93 13.85 -5.71 -3.83
CA GLY A 93 13.54 -5.12 -2.54
C GLY A 93 14.23 -3.78 -2.30
N LEU A 94 13.50 -2.88 -1.65
CA LEU A 94 14.04 -1.65 -1.07
C LEU A 94 13.71 -1.63 0.43
N LEU A 95 14.64 -1.16 1.25
CA LEU A 95 14.37 -0.88 2.66
C LEU A 95 14.01 0.60 2.82
N LEU A 96 12.73 0.89 3.00
CA LEU A 96 12.20 2.25 3.08
C LEU A 96 11.61 2.52 4.46
N ASN A 97 11.49 3.78 4.86
CA ASN A 97 10.62 4.11 5.99
C ASN A 97 9.14 4.11 5.53
N ALA A 98 8.21 3.99 6.46
CA ALA A 98 6.78 3.85 6.16
C ALA A 98 6.20 4.93 5.23
N LEU A 99 6.65 6.19 5.32
CA LEU A 99 6.18 7.27 4.45
C LEU A 99 6.61 7.05 3.00
N HIS A 100 7.91 6.77 2.80
CA HIS A 100 8.48 6.65 1.47
C HIS A 100 8.14 5.31 0.82
N ASP A 101 8.00 4.25 1.63
CA ASP A 101 7.38 2.99 1.20
C ASP A 101 5.98 3.24 0.65
N ARG A 102 5.15 4.00 1.36
CA ARG A 102 3.80 4.31 0.89
C ARG A 102 3.80 5.17 -0.36
N ALA A 103 4.71 6.12 -0.47
CA ALA A 103 4.87 6.98 -1.64
C ALA A 103 5.30 6.15 -2.86
N PHE A 104 6.23 5.22 -2.68
CA PHE A 104 6.66 4.28 -3.70
C PHE A 104 5.50 3.35 -4.08
N ASP A 105 4.80 2.70 -3.15
CA ASP A 105 3.65 1.85 -3.47
C ASP A 105 2.52 2.56 -4.25
N ARG A 106 2.45 3.90 -4.17
CA ARG A 106 1.44 4.73 -4.84
C ARG A 106 1.91 5.36 -6.15
N GLY A 107 3.14 5.09 -6.60
CA GLY A 107 3.67 5.73 -7.81
C GLY A 107 3.96 7.23 -7.64
N LEU A 108 4.11 7.72 -6.40
CA LEU A 108 4.46 9.12 -6.14
C LEU A 108 5.96 9.38 -6.28
N ILE A 109 6.77 8.34 -6.07
CA ILE A 109 8.21 8.34 -6.30
C ILE A 109 8.63 7.06 -7.00
N THR A 110 9.72 7.11 -7.75
CA THR A 110 10.37 5.95 -8.35
C THR A 110 11.91 6.10 -8.37
N LEU A 111 12.62 5.19 -9.04
CA LEU A 111 14.05 5.24 -9.32
C LEU A 111 14.32 5.30 -10.84
N ASP A 112 15.35 6.04 -11.23
CA ASP A 112 15.92 6.00 -12.58
C ASP A 112 17.02 4.93 -12.72
N ASP A 113 17.54 4.76 -13.94
CA ASP A 113 18.62 3.80 -14.28
C ASP A 113 19.94 4.02 -13.52
N ARG A 114 20.07 5.16 -12.82
CA ARG A 114 21.23 5.51 -12.00
C ARG A 114 20.93 5.41 -10.51
N TYR A 115 19.80 4.81 -10.15
CA TYR A 115 19.29 4.67 -8.77
C TYR A 115 19.03 6.00 -8.09
N ARG A 116 18.67 7.04 -8.86
CA ARG A 116 18.25 8.33 -8.32
C ARG A 116 16.74 8.35 -8.20
N VAL A 117 16.26 8.93 -7.11
CA VAL A 117 14.83 9.10 -6.91
C VAL A 117 14.28 10.08 -7.94
N VAL A 118 13.08 9.77 -8.44
CA VAL A 118 12.30 10.64 -9.30
C VAL A 118 10.95 10.83 -8.64
N VAL A 119 10.58 12.07 -8.33
CA VAL A 119 9.25 12.41 -7.84
C VAL A 119 8.28 12.56 -9.02
N SER A 120 7.10 11.95 -8.92
CA SER A 120 6.07 12.01 -9.97
C SER A 120 5.63 13.46 -10.22
N SER A 121 5.41 13.81 -11.48
CA SER A 121 4.83 15.10 -11.89
C SER A 121 3.42 15.35 -11.36
N HIS A 122 2.75 14.30 -10.84
CA HIS A 122 1.42 14.38 -10.23
C HIS A 122 1.44 14.80 -8.77
N VAL A 123 2.62 14.83 -8.15
CA VAL A 123 2.80 15.45 -6.84
C VAL A 123 2.83 16.95 -7.07
N SER A 124 1.86 17.68 -6.51
CA SER A 124 1.89 19.14 -6.56
C SER A 124 2.96 19.67 -5.59
N HIS A 125 3.66 20.72 -5.98
CA HIS A 125 4.51 21.48 -5.06
C HIS A 125 3.65 22.17 -3.99
N THR A 126 3.90 21.78 -2.75
CA THR A 126 3.31 22.32 -1.52
C THR A 126 4.41 22.39 -0.47
N PRO A 127 4.30 23.24 0.56
CA PRO A 127 5.32 23.29 1.62
C PRO A 127 5.60 21.91 2.24
N THR A 128 4.60 21.03 2.31
CA THR A 128 4.74 19.68 2.86
C THR A 128 5.43 18.72 1.88
N SER A 129 5.01 18.65 0.62
CA SER A 129 5.68 17.79 -0.37
C SER A 129 7.13 18.23 -0.62
N ASP A 130 7.36 19.54 -0.59
CA ASP A 130 8.69 20.14 -0.78
C ASP A 130 9.62 19.86 0.40
N GLN A 131 9.05 19.57 1.57
CA GLN A 131 9.80 19.17 2.75
C GLN A 131 10.03 17.65 2.81
N TRP A 132 9.06 16.84 2.38
CA TRP A 132 9.07 15.39 2.65
C TRP A 132 9.38 14.51 1.45
N LEU A 133 9.22 14.99 0.21
CA LEU A 133 9.45 14.21 -1.01
C LEU A 133 10.53 14.85 -1.90
N TYR A 134 10.37 16.12 -2.28
CA TYR A 134 11.28 16.78 -3.22
C TYR A 134 12.74 16.95 -2.77
N PRO A 135 13.11 16.97 -1.47
CA PRO A 135 14.54 16.98 -1.11
C PRO A 135 15.29 15.74 -1.57
N PHE A 136 14.55 14.69 -1.93
CA PHE A 136 15.10 13.45 -2.44
C PHE A 136 15.10 13.38 -3.96
N ASP A 137 14.40 14.26 -4.67
CA ASP A 137 14.35 14.23 -6.13
C ASP A 137 15.77 14.39 -6.73
N GLY A 138 16.14 13.51 -7.64
CA GLY A 138 17.48 13.40 -8.22
C GLY A 138 18.56 12.84 -7.27
N ARG A 139 18.25 12.56 -6.00
CA ARG A 139 19.21 12.00 -5.04
C ARG A 139 19.38 10.50 -5.27
N LYS A 140 20.63 10.04 -5.33
CA LYS A 140 20.95 8.61 -5.39
C LYS A 140 20.64 7.93 -4.05
N ILE A 141 19.94 6.80 -4.07
CA ILE A 141 19.72 5.99 -2.86
C ILE A 141 21.02 5.34 -2.38
N ALA A 142 21.09 5.03 -1.10
CA ALA A 142 22.10 4.12 -0.58
C ALA A 142 21.86 2.73 -1.18
N LEU A 143 22.89 2.15 -1.79
CA LEU A 143 22.83 0.81 -2.36
C LEU A 143 23.24 -0.23 -1.31
N PRO A 144 22.68 -1.44 -1.36
CA PRO A 144 23.01 -2.48 -0.40
C PRO A 144 24.42 -3.01 -0.64
N GLY A 145 25.27 -2.93 0.40
CA GLY A 145 26.64 -3.47 0.38
C GLY A 145 27.51 -3.05 -0.82
N SER A 146 28.59 -3.80 -1.04
CA SER A 146 29.48 -3.66 -2.20
C SER A 146 29.21 -4.72 -3.29
N ASP A 147 28.35 -5.70 -3.02
CA ASP A 147 27.99 -6.76 -3.95
C ASP A 147 26.81 -6.29 -4.84
N GLU A 148 27.11 -6.00 -6.10
CA GLU A 148 26.12 -5.55 -7.09
C GLU A 148 24.99 -6.55 -7.32
N SER A 149 25.18 -7.85 -7.03
CA SER A 149 24.11 -8.85 -7.15
C SER A 149 22.96 -8.61 -6.15
N THR A 150 23.23 -7.86 -5.08
CA THR A 150 22.23 -7.49 -4.08
C THR A 150 21.52 -6.19 -4.40
N TRP A 151 22.01 -5.43 -5.39
CA TRP A 151 21.43 -4.14 -5.75
C TRP A 151 20.04 -4.31 -6.37
N PRO A 152 19.19 -3.27 -6.28
CA PRO A 152 17.93 -3.24 -7.02
C PRO A 152 18.15 -3.55 -8.50
N SER A 153 17.45 -4.57 -9.02
CA SER A 153 17.56 -4.92 -10.44
C SER A 153 16.89 -3.85 -11.29
N LEU A 154 17.57 -3.44 -12.37
CA LEU A 154 16.99 -2.52 -13.35
C LEU A 154 15.75 -3.09 -14.00
N ASP A 155 15.67 -4.41 -14.22
CA ASP A 155 14.48 -5.05 -14.79
C ASP A 155 13.23 -4.85 -13.90
N PHE A 156 13.39 -4.87 -12.57
CA PHE A 156 12.28 -4.60 -11.65
C PHE A 156 11.92 -3.12 -11.61
N ILE A 157 12.93 -2.24 -11.66
CA ILE A 157 12.71 -0.79 -11.71
C ILE A 157 11.97 -0.41 -12.99
N HIS A 158 12.40 -0.92 -14.15
CA HIS A 158 11.73 -0.71 -15.43
C HIS A 158 10.30 -1.23 -15.42
N TYR A 159 10.09 -2.46 -14.94
CA TYR A 159 8.73 -2.99 -14.77
C TYR A 159 7.86 -2.07 -13.91
N TYR A 160 8.40 -1.62 -12.78
CA TYR A 160 7.68 -0.74 -11.86
C TYR A 160 7.37 0.62 -12.51
N ASN A 161 8.31 1.20 -13.26
CA ASN A 161 8.11 2.45 -13.99
C ASN A 161 6.95 2.32 -15.00
N ASP A 162 6.98 1.29 -15.84
CA ASP A 162 6.00 1.08 -16.91
C ASP A 162 4.60 0.68 -16.38
N CYS A 163 4.56 -0.09 -15.29
CA CYS A 163 3.32 -0.73 -14.83
C CYS A 163 2.68 -0.06 -13.62
N VAL A 164 3.44 0.71 -12.84
CA VAL A 164 2.97 1.32 -11.58
C VAL A 164 3.12 2.84 -11.64
N PHE A 165 4.34 3.34 -11.84
CA PHE A 165 4.62 4.78 -11.79
C PHE A 165 3.87 5.56 -12.89
N GLU A 166 4.00 5.13 -14.15
CA GLU A 166 3.36 5.81 -15.29
C GLU A 166 1.84 5.64 -15.32
N ARG A 167 1.28 4.63 -14.66
CA ARG A 167 -0.18 4.42 -14.57
C ARG A 167 -0.85 5.19 -13.44
N CYS A 168 -0.05 5.67 -12.48
CA CYS A 168 -0.46 6.62 -11.46
C CYS A 168 -0.17 8.07 -11.89
N ALA A 169 0.37 8.24 -13.11
CA ALA A 169 0.51 9.49 -13.83
C ALA A 169 -0.61 9.68 -14.88
#